data_AF-A0A845XEN9-F1
#
_entry.id   AF-A0A845XEN9-F1
#
_cell.length_a   1.000
_cell.length_b   1.000
_cell.length_c   1.000
_cell.angle_alpha   90.00
_cell.angle_beta   90.00
_cell.angle_gamma   90.00
#
_symmetry.space_group_name_H-M   'P 1'
#
loop_
_entity.id
_entity.type
_entity.pdbx_description
1 polymer ?
#
loop_
_entity_poly.entity_id
_entity_poly.type
_entity_poly.pdbx_seq_one_letter_code
_entity_poly.pdbx_strand_id
1 'polypeptide(L)' 'MFASLPREQTPPPSVETQSVFELPIHLCSDYGAWVRSRLETGKSTHIVTLNAEMAMLADQTPELAQVIQQAELVVP' A
#
# COMPACT_ATOMS: atom_id res chain seq x y z
N MET A 1 11.50 18.33 28.56
CA MET A 1 11.83 18.29 27.13
C MET A 1 12.52 16.96 26.87
N PHE A 2 11.76 15.92 26.54
CA PHE A 2 12.34 14.61 26.21
C PHE A 2 12.75 14.69 24.74
N ALA A 3 14.05 14.75 24.48
CA ALA A 3 14.56 14.51 23.14
C ALA A 3 14.23 13.06 22.79
N SER A 4 13.38 12.85 21.78
CA SER A 4 13.15 11.53 21.21
C SER A 4 14.50 10.97 20.76
N LEU A 5 14.95 9.89 21.38
CA LEU A 5 16.08 9.11 20.89
C LEU A 5 15.80 8.76 19.42
N PRO A 6 16.82 8.82 18.52
CA PRO A 6 16.64 8.36 17.16
C PRO A 6 16.23 6.89 17.24
N ARG A 7 14.97 6.58 16.90
CA ARG A 7 14.54 5.19 16.74
C ARG A 7 15.39 4.59 15.64
N GLU A 8 15.99 3.43 15.89
CA GLU A 8 16.61 2.65 14.83
C GLU A 8 15.57 2.46 13.72
N GLN A 9 15.78 3.12 12.59
CA GLN A 9 14.93 2.98 11.41
C GLN A 9 15.34 1.70 10.72
N THR A 10 14.65 0.61 11.04
CA THR A 10 14.72 -0.61 10.24
C THR A 10 14.30 -0.25 8.81
N PRO A 11 15.06 -0.64 7.78
CA PRO A 11 14.66 -0.37 6.40
C PRO A 11 13.25 -0.95 6.15
N PRO A 12 12.39 -0.24 5.39
CA PRO A 12 11.07 -0.76 5.09
C PRO A 12 11.19 -2.11 4.38
N PRO A 13 10.25 -3.04 4.62
CA PRO A 13 10.22 -4.31 3.91
C PRO A 13 10.02 -4.06 2.41
N SER A 14 10.60 -4.94 1.60
CA SER A 14 10.41 -4.91 0.15
C SER A 14 8.95 -5.20 -0.20
N VAL A 15 8.45 -4.48 -1.20
CA VAL A 15 7.12 -4.70 -1.77
C VAL A 15 7.30 -5.23 -3.19
N GLU A 16 6.68 -6.37 -3.47
CA GLU A 16 6.61 -6.95 -4.79
C GLU A 16 5.23 -6.66 -5.40
N THR A 17 5.21 -6.18 -6.64
CA THR A 17 3.95 -5.93 -7.35
C THR A 17 3.60 -7.14 -8.21
N GLN A 18 2.40 -7.67 -7.99
CA GLN A 18 1.75 -8.67 -8.83
C GLN A 18 0.46 -8.09 -9.41
N SER A 19 -0.21 -8.83 -10.29
CA SER A 19 -1.49 -8.40 -10.86
C SER A 19 -2.60 -9.44 -10.72
N VAL A 20 -3.83 -8.95 -10.53
CA VAL A 20 -5.06 -9.73 -10.61
C VAL A 20 -6.07 -8.90 -11.41
N PHE A 21 -6.57 -9.46 -12.52
CA PHE A 21 -7.44 -8.74 -13.46
C PHE A 21 -6.87 -7.36 -13.88
N GLU A 22 -5.58 -7.30 -14.23
CA GLU A 22 -4.85 -6.06 -14.58
C GLU A 22 -4.75 -5.00 -13.45
N LEU A 23 -5.25 -5.29 -12.25
CA LEU A 23 -5.10 -4.42 -11.08
C LEU A 23 -3.82 -4.79 -10.31
N PRO A 24 -3.05 -3.80 -9.83
CA PRO A 24 -1.87 -4.07 -9.03
C PRO A 24 -2.26 -4.62 -7.65
N ILE A 25 -1.51 -5.62 -7.18
CA ILE A 25 -1.52 -6.10 -5.79
C ILE A 25 -0.09 -6.04 -5.28
N HIS A 26 0.09 -5.53 -4.06
CA HIS A 26 1.39 -5.39 -3.43
C HIS A 26 1.57 -6.47 -2.37
N LEU A 27 2.48 -7.41 -2.62
CA LEU A 27 2.89 -8.44 -1.68
C LEU A 27 4.00 -7.89 -0.79
N CYS A 28 3.79 -7.97 0.52
CA CYS A 28 4.74 -7.47 1.52
C CYS A 28 4.78 -8.44 2.70
N SER A 29 5.97 -8.71 3.23
CA SER A 29 6.14 -9.58 4.41
C SER A 29 5.60 -8.94 5.70
N ASP A 30 5.53 -7.61 5.75
CA ASP A 30 5.02 -6.86 6.90
C ASP A 30 4.45 -5.49 6.45
N TYR A 31 3.15 -5.46 6.13
CA TYR A 31 2.45 -4.24 5.75
C TYR A 31 2.51 -3.17 6.86
N GLY A 32 2.49 -3.57 8.13
CA GLY A 32 2.50 -2.64 9.26
C GLY A 32 3.82 -1.88 9.37
N ALA A 33 4.95 -2.58 9.21
CA ALA A 33 6.27 -1.96 9.15
C ALA A 33 6.42 -1.03 7.95
N TRP A 34 5.89 -1.43 6.78
CA TRP A 34 5.91 -0.58 5.59
C TRP A 34 5.13 0.72 5.80
N VAL A 35 3.89 0.65 6.30
CA VAL A 35 3.06 1.84 6.58
C VAL A 35 3.72 2.71 7.64
N ARG A 36 4.30 2.12 8.69
CA ARG A 36 5.05 2.86 9.72
C ARG A 36 6.18 3.67 9.10
N SER A 37 6.97 3.09 8.19
CA SER A 37 8.07 3.82 7.53
C SER A 37 7.59 5.05 6.75
N ARG A 38 6.38 4.98 6.15
CA ARG A 38 5.79 6.12 5.43
C ARG A 38 5.42 7.23 6.43
N LEU A 39 4.79 6.86 7.54
CA LEU A 39 4.43 7.80 8.61
C LEU A 39 5.67 8.47 9.23
N GLU A 40 6.70 7.68 9.56
CA GLU A 40 7.94 8.17 10.17
C GLU A 40 8.73 9.10 9.23
N THR A 41 8.59 8.91 7.91
CA THR A 41 9.21 9.78 6.90
C THR A 41 8.28 10.92 6.41
N GLY A 42 7.12 11.09 7.04
CA GLY A 42 6.15 12.15 6.69
C GLY A 42 5.53 12.00 5.30
N LYS A 43 5.54 10.80 4.73
CA LYS A 43 4.99 10.52 3.40
C LYS A 43 3.51 10.16 3.49
N SER A 44 2.65 11.01 2.94
CA SER A 44 1.26 10.65 2.67
C SER A 44 1.23 9.42 1.75
N THR A 45 0.21 8.58 1.96
CA THR A 45 0.09 7.29 1.27
C THR A 45 -1.38 6.95 1.12
N HIS A 46 -1.85 6.81 -0.12
CA HIS A 46 -3.16 6.24 -0.42
C HIS A 46 -3.03 4.70 -0.38
N ILE A 47 -3.82 4.08 0.50
CA ILE A 47 -3.84 2.63 0.69
C ILE A 47 -5.21 2.13 0.31
N VAL A 48 -5.24 1.14 -0.58
CA VAL A 48 -6.45 0.41 -0.97
C VAL A 48 -6.35 -1.00 -0.42
N THR A 49 -7.40 -1.47 0.24
CA THR A 49 -7.60 -2.90 0.54
C THR A 49 -8.43 -3.50 -0.58
N LEU A 50 -7.82 -4.29 -1.45
CA LEU A 50 -8.46 -4.88 -2.62
C LEU A 50 -8.99 -6.27 -2.28
N ASN A 51 -10.32 -6.38 -2.18
CA ASN A 51 -10.96 -7.69 -2.12
C ASN A 51 -11.35 -8.19 -3.52
N ALA A 52 -11.82 -9.44 -3.61
CA ALA A 52 -12.24 -10.05 -4.88
C ALA A 52 -13.42 -9.32 -5.55
N GLU A 53 -14.37 -8.79 -4.77
CA GLU A 53 -15.53 -8.06 -5.29
C GLU A 53 -15.11 -6.78 -6.02
N MET A 54 -14.25 -5.97 -5.40
CA MET A 54 -13.70 -4.76 -6.00
C MET A 54 -12.89 -5.08 -7.25
N ALA A 55 -12.11 -6.16 -7.23
CA ALA A 55 -11.35 -6.60 -8.39
C ALA A 55 -12.25 -6.93 -9.59
N MET A 56 -13.35 -7.64 -9.35
CA MET A 56 -14.34 -7.96 -10.39
C MET A 56 -15.15 -6.72 -10.83
N LEU A 57 -15.46 -5.80 -9.91
CA LEU A 57 -16.24 -4.59 -10.22
C LEU A 57 -15.44 -3.57 -11.04
N ALA A 58 -14.13 -3.49 -10.82
CA ALA A 58 -13.25 -2.55 -11.51
C ALA A 58 -13.20 -2.77 -13.03
N ASP A 59 -13.41 -4.01 -13.50
CA ASP A 59 -13.51 -4.33 -14.93
C ASP A 59 -14.68 -3.57 -15.61
N GLN A 60 -15.77 -3.36 -14.87
CA GLN A 60 -16.97 -2.68 -15.35
C GLN A 60 -17.05 -1.20 -14.93
N THR A 61 -16.17 -0.77 -14.03
CA THR A 61 -16.20 0.57 -13.42
C THR A 61 -14.82 1.23 -13.56
N PRO A 62 -14.55 1.92 -14.69
CA PRO A 62 -13.24 2.49 -14.99
C PRO A 62 -12.70 3.43 -13.92
N GLU A 63 -13.58 4.19 -13.27
CA GLU A 63 -13.21 5.12 -12.19
C GLU A 63 -12.67 4.35 -10.97
N LEU A 64 -13.26 3.20 -10.65
CA LEU A 64 -12.77 2.34 -9.56
C LEU A 64 -11.40 1.75 -9.91
N ALA A 65 -11.24 1.25 -11.14
CA ALA A 65 -9.96 0.75 -11.63
C ALA A 65 -8.86 1.82 -11.53
N GLN A 66 -9.18 3.06 -11.92
CA GLN A 66 -8.25 4.18 -11.87
C GLN A 66 -7.83 4.51 -10.43
N VAL A 67 -8.77 4.54 -9.48
CA VAL A 67 -8.48 4.78 -8.06
C VAL A 67 -7.57 3.69 -7.49
N ILE A 68 -7.80 2.42 -7.84
CA ILE A 68 -6.97 1.29 -7.40
C ILE A 68 -5.56 1.39 -7.99
N GLN A 69 -5.44 1.65 -9.30
CA GLN A 69 -4.15 1.76 -9.99
C GLN A 69 -3.28 2.93 -9.51
N GLN A 70 -3.89 3.99 -8.97
CA GLN A 70 -3.19 5.17 -8.46
C GLN A 70 -2.75 5.05 -7.01
N ALA A 71 -3.16 4.01 -6.28
CA ALA A 71 -2.79 3.82 -4.88
C ALA A 71 -1.30 3.46 -4.72
N GLU A 72 -0.62 4.05 -3.75
CA GLU A 72 0.76 3.68 -3.44
C GLU A 72 0.88 2.30 -2.76
N LEU A 73 -0.19 1.83 -2.12
CA LEU A 73 -0.24 0.48 -1.56
C LEU A 73 -1.60 -0.19 -1.82
N VAL A 74 -1.61 -1.30 -2.56
CA VAL A 74 -2.79 -2.16 -2.72
C VAL A 74 -2.58 -3.44 -1.93
N VAL A 75 -3.28 -3.58 -0.80
CA VAL A 75 -3.21 -4.75 0.08
C VAL A 75 -4.27 -5.76 -0.36
N PRO A 76 -3.93 -7.05 -0.55
CA PRO A 76 -4.90 -8.10 -0.87
C PRO A 76 -5.86 -8.42 0.29
#